data_AF-A0A5K3ES06-F1
#
_entry.id   AF-A0A5K3ES06-F1
#
_cell.length_a   1.000
_cell.length_b   1.000
_cell.length_c   1.000
_cell.angle_alpha   90.00
_cell.angle_beta   90.00
_cell.angle_gamma   90.00
#
_symmetry.space_group_name_H-M   'P 1'
#
loop_
_entity.id
_entity.type
_entity.pdbx_description
1 polymer ?
#
loop_
_entity_poly.entity_id
_entity_poly.type
_entity_poly.pdbx_seq_one_letter_code
_entity_poly.pdbx_strand_id
1 'polypeptide(L)'
;MTLLALLLLLLTSDLMQAHHRIAERIHVSEEEFLPEEYSVAGSIHDMPEEQEEDNAHEGKGEIKEAVPVGNGCPVTAPWPCQQYFFCLSFAFVCDGEIDCPDGYDENPRLCVAKNRPAVALLEGFITKYRHWLVPKYLGNGEPKFIAYNLAISQNIEDYRKNMQLTEEQFNNLARLLDEVVKGRQMGLLMLGMPLQSWSEVYIVLRPVAKGLLYSSSHNQS
;
A
#
# COMPACT_ATOMS: atom_id res chain seq x y z
N MET A 1 -32.42 57.08 -2.48
CA MET A 1 -32.49 55.60 -2.64
C MET A 1 -31.87 55.08 -3.94
N THR A 2 -31.35 55.93 -4.84
CA THR A 2 -30.82 55.50 -6.15
C THR A 2 -29.29 55.43 -6.22
N LEU A 3 -28.55 56.24 -5.43
CA LEU A 3 -27.08 56.19 -5.42
C LEU A 3 -26.50 54.93 -4.74
N LEU A 4 -27.13 54.46 -3.66
CA LEU A 4 -26.67 53.28 -2.92
C LEU A 4 -26.87 51.98 -3.73
N ALA A 5 -27.93 51.92 -4.54
CA ALA A 5 -28.23 50.80 -5.42
C ALA A 5 -27.27 50.75 -6.63
N LEU A 6 -26.84 51.91 -7.15
CA LEU A 6 -25.81 51.97 -8.20
C LEU A 6 -24.44 51.54 -7.70
N LEU A 7 -24.08 51.88 -6.45
CA LEU A 7 -22.81 51.49 -5.84
C LEU A 7 -22.73 49.98 -5.60
N LEU A 8 -23.84 49.35 -5.18
CA LEU A 8 -23.93 47.91 -4.98
C LEU A 8 -23.86 47.11 -6.28
N LEU A 9 -24.41 47.63 -7.39
CA LEU A 9 -24.31 47.00 -8.71
C LEU A 9 -22.92 47.10 -9.33
N LEU A 10 -22.17 48.18 -9.07
CA LEU A 10 -20.78 48.32 -9.54
C LEU A 10 -19.81 47.40 -8.78
N LEU A 11 -20.05 47.19 -7.47
CA LEU A 11 -19.22 46.29 -6.66
C LEU A 11 -19.42 44.80 -7.01
N THR A 12 -20.59 44.40 -7.54
CA THR A 12 -20.82 43.01 -7.98
C THR A 12 -20.26 42.72 -9.36
N SER A 13 -20.18 43.71 -10.25
CA SER A 13 -19.51 43.56 -11.56
C SER A 13 -17.99 43.38 -11.43
N ASP A 14 -17.34 44.11 -10.54
CA ASP A 14 -15.88 44.00 -10.34
C ASP A 14 -15.48 42.66 -9.68
N LEU A 15 -16.32 42.10 -8.81
CA LEU A 15 -16.06 40.81 -8.15
C LEU A 15 -16.25 39.60 -9.09
N MET A 16 -17.18 39.67 -10.04
CA MET A 16 -17.37 38.61 -11.06
C MET A 16 -16.27 38.60 -12.12
N GLN A 17 -15.62 39.74 -12.41
CA GLN A 17 -14.58 39.83 -13.44
C GLN A 17 -13.19 39.40 -12.93
N ALA A 18 -12.99 39.40 -11.61
CA ALA A 18 -11.79 38.85 -10.97
C ALA A 18 -11.75 37.32 -10.96
N HIS A 19 -12.90 36.64 -10.90
CA HIS A 19 -12.97 35.17 -10.87
C HIS A 19 -12.78 34.50 -12.24
N HIS A 20 -12.99 35.21 -13.36
CA HIS A 20 -12.81 34.64 -14.70
C HIS A 20 -11.35 34.71 -15.20
N ARG A 21 -10.49 35.56 -14.63
CA ARG A 21 -9.08 35.71 -15.07
C ARG A 21 -8.07 34.81 -14.35
N ILE A 22 -8.51 33.96 -13.43
CA ILE A 22 -7.65 32.96 -12.75
C ILE A 22 -7.86 31.54 -13.33
N ALA A 23 -8.90 31.32 -14.15
CA ALA A 23 -9.24 30.01 -14.71
C ALA A 23 -8.58 29.68 -16.08
N GLU A 24 -7.72 30.54 -16.64
CA GLU A 24 -7.16 30.36 -18.00
C GLU A 24 -5.63 30.26 -18.09
N ARG A 25 -4.94 29.91 -16.99
CA ARG A 25 -3.46 29.80 -17.01
C ARG A 25 -2.86 28.50 -16.50
N ILE A 26 -3.64 27.42 -16.52
CA ILE A 26 -3.12 26.05 -16.37
C ILE A 26 -3.47 25.29 -17.65
N HIS A 27 -2.67 25.53 -18.70
CA HIS A 27 -2.58 24.67 -19.85
C HIS A 27 -1.34 23.81 -19.62
N VAL A 28 -1.51 22.69 -18.92
CA VAL A 28 -0.51 21.63 -18.90
C VAL A 28 -0.83 20.75 -20.09
N SER A 29 0.11 20.71 -21.02
CA SER A 29 0.14 19.82 -22.18
C SER A 29 -0.05 18.37 -21.73
N GLU A 30 -1.20 17.78 -22.08
CA GLU A 30 -1.33 16.35 -22.28
C GLU A 30 -0.46 15.98 -23.48
N GLU A 31 0.75 15.51 -23.20
CA GLU A 31 1.57 14.83 -24.19
C GLU A 31 1.29 13.33 -24.02
N GLU A 32 0.61 12.77 -25.02
CA GLU A 32 0.36 11.35 -25.21
C GLU A 32 1.67 10.56 -25.10
N PHE A 33 1.81 9.77 -24.04
CA PHE A 33 2.82 8.73 -23.97
C PHE A 33 2.14 7.38 -24.24
N LEU A 34 2.03 7.03 -25.52
CA LEU A 34 1.67 5.70 -25.98
C LEU A 34 2.84 4.73 -25.70
N PRO A 35 2.61 3.52 -25.17
CA PRO A 35 3.63 2.48 -25.19
C PRO A 35 3.72 1.90 -26.61
N GLU A 36 4.93 1.90 -27.17
CA GLU A 36 5.25 1.23 -28.43
C GLU A 36 4.83 -0.25 -28.37
N GLU A 37 4.02 -0.64 -29.35
CA GLU A 37 3.78 -2.04 -29.70
C GLU A 37 5.11 -2.68 -30.13
N TYR A 38 5.63 -3.61 -29.33
CA TYR A 38 6.66 -4.52 -29.83
C TYR A 38 5.97 -5.69 -30.55
N SER A 39 5.74 -5.48 -31.84
CA SER A 39 5.39 -6.53 -32.80
C SER A 39 6.62 -7.39 -33.09
N VAL A 40 6.56 -8.68 -32.80
CA VAL A 40 7.40 -9.69 -33.46
C VAL A 40 6.48 -10.66 -34.18
N ALA A 41 6.13 -10.29 -35.41
CA ALA A 41 5.76 -11.25 -36.44
C ALA A 41 7.05 -11.85 -37.01
N GLY A 42 7.17 -13.18 -36.99
CA GLY A 42 8.37 -13.90 -37.44
C GLY A 42 8.09 -15.36 -37.77
N SER A 43 7.31 -15.54 -38.84
CA SER A 43 7.23 -16.66 -39.80
C SER A 43 7.56 -18.09 -39.38
N ILE A 44 6.55 -18.95 -39.51
CA ILE A 44 6.68 -20.39 -39.79
C ILE A 44 7.36 -20.56 -41.15
N HIS A 45 8.48 -21.30 -41.20
CA HIS A 45 8.95 -21.96 -42.40
C HIS A 45 9.45 -23.38 -42.05
N ASP A 46 9.09 -24.30 -42.93
CA ASP A 46 9.22 -25.75 -42.91
C ASP A 46 10.62 -26.34 -42.62
N MET A 47 10.56 -27.60 -42.19
CA MET A 47 11.63 -28.61 -42.00
C MET A 47 12.63 -28.72 -43.15
N PRO A 48 13.81 -29.32 -42.86
CA PRO A 48 13.99 -30.68 -43.36
C PRO A 48 14.45 -31.68 -42.28
N GLU A 49 14.09 -32.95 -42.52
CA GLU A 49 14.68 -34.15 -41.92
C GLU A 49 16.18 -34.20 -42.16
N GLU A 50 16.96 -34.72 -41.19
CA GLU A 50 17.97 -35.75 -41.45
C GLU A 50 18.50 -36.36 -40.14
N GLN A 51 19.08 -37.55 -40.28
CA GLN A 51 19.17 -38.65 -39.32
C GLN A 51 20.36 -38.57 -38.35
N GLU A 52 20.32 -39.43 -37.33
CA GLU A 52 21.35 -39.73 -36.31
C GLU A 52 22.77 -39.86 -36.86
N GLU A 53 23.78 -39.41 -36.09
CA GLU A 53 25.04 -40.13 -35.91
C GLU A 53 25.86 -39.64 -34.70
N ASP A 54 26.52 -40.60 -34.05
CA ASP A 54 27.28 -40.51 -32.80
C ASP A 54 28.52 -39.59 -32.85
N ASN A 55 28.87 -38.97 -31.71
CA ASN A 55 30.15 -39.10 -31.00
C ASN A 55 30.52 -37.88 -30.12
N ALA A 56 31.17 -38.19 -29.00
CA ALA A 56 31.61 -37.28 -27.96
C ALA A 56 32.75 -36.32 -28.39
N HIS A 57 32.66 -35.03 -28.02
CA HIS A 57 33.69 -34.29 -27.27
C HIS A 57 33.23 -32.84 -26.93
N GLU A 58 33.24 -32.53 -25.64
CA GLU A 58 33.72 -31.27 -25.03
C GLU A 58 33.24 -29.89 -25.50
N GLY A 59 32.44 -29.25 -24.62
CA GLY A 59 32.60 -27.84 -24.26
C GLY A 59 31.60 -26.83 -24.81
N LYS A 60 30.63 -26.41 -23.98
CA LYS A 60 30.32 -24.99 -23.63
C LYS A 60 29.03 -24.91 -22.82
N GLY A 61 29.04 -24.03 -21.83
CA GLY A 61 28.17 -24.06 -20.67
C GLY A 61 26.71 -23.71 -20.96
N GLU A 62 25.82 -24.54 -20.41
CA GLU A 62 24.56 -24.06 -19.86
C GLU A 62 24.80 -23.78 -18.38
N ILE A 63 24.72 -22.51 -17.98
CA ILE A 63 24.49 -22.20 -16.58
C ILE A 63 23.02 -22.56 -16.31
N LYS A 64 22.72 -23.85 -16.14
CA LYS A 64 21.52 -24.28 -15.44
C LYS A 64 21.78 -24.05 -13.96
N GLU A 65 21.83 -22.77 -13.58
CA GLU A 65 21.71 -22.40 -12.17
C GLU A 65 20.27 -22.74 -11.79
N ALA A 66 20.07 -24.00 -11.38
CA ALA A 66 18.85 -24.42 -10.74
C ALA A 66 18.74 -23.60 -9.46
N VAL A 67 18.07 -22.45 -9.57
CA VAL A 67 17.67 -21.65 -8.41
C VAL A 67 16.97 -22.63 -7.48
N PRO A 68 17.50 -22.91 -6.29
CA PRO A 68 16.89 -23.86 -5.38
C PRO A 68 15.51 -23.32 -5.04
N VAL A 69 14.49 -23.89 -5.68
CA VAL A 69 13.12 -23.46 -5.48
C VAL A 69 12.74 -23.93 -4.08
N GLY A 70 12.51 -22.97 -3.18
CA GLY A 70 12.16 -23.26 -1.78
C GLY A 70 10.84 -24.03 -1.62
N ASN A 71 10.07 -24.19 -2.71
CA ASN A 71 8.85 -24.97 -2.81
C ASN A 71 8.70 -25.56 -4.24
N GLY A 72 7.61 -26.26 -4.54
CA GLY A 72 7.37 -26.86 -5.85
C GLY A 72 6.82 -25.91 -6.92
N CYS A 73 6.72 -24.60 -6.65
CA CYS A 73 6.11 -23.64 -7.55
C CYS A 73 7.13 -23.02 -8.53
N PRO A 74 6.74 -22.68 -9.77
CA PRO A 74 7.66 -22.05 -10.72
C PRO A 74 8.05 -20.63 -10.27
N VAL A 75 9.21 -20.14 -10.73
CA VAL A 75 9.73 -18.80 -10.38
C VAL A 75 8.79 -17.66 -10.75
N THR A 76 7.92 -17.84 -11.76
CA THR A 76 6.93 -16.86 -12.20
C THR A 76 5.68 -16.81 -11.32
N ALA A 77 5.41 -17.87 -10.56
CA ALA A 77 4.28 -17.97 -9.63
C ALA A 77 4.72 -18.68 -8.34
N PRO A 78 5.61 -18.07 -7.53
CA PRO A 78 6.32 -18.79 -6.48
C PRO A 78 5.51 -19.03 -5.20
N TRP A 79 4.24 -18.59 -5.12
CA TRP A 79 3.44 -18.67 -3.90
C TRP A 79 2.44 -19.84 -3.94
N PRO A 80 2.58 -20.88 -3.10
CA PRO A 80 1.69 -22.03 -3.11
C PRO A 80 0.39 -21.75 -2.34
N CYS A 81 -0.75 -22.16 -2.90
CA CYS A 81 -2.01 -22.32 -2.15
C CYS A 81 -1.91 -23.48 -1.14
N GLN A 82 -2.87 -23.63 -0.21
CA GLN A 82 -2.83 -24.79 0.71
C GLN A 82 -3.14 -26.10 -0.01
N GLN A 83 -3.97 -26.04 -1.05
CA GLN A 83 -4.18 -27.17 -1.95
C GLN A 83 -2.96 -27.38 -2.85
N TYR A 84 -2.48 -28.64 -2.91
CA TYR A 84 -1.33 -29.02 -3.71
C TYR A 84 -1.53 -28.66 -5.20
N PHE A 85 -0.45 -28.23 -5.85
CA PHE A 85 -0.35 -27.89 -7.29
C PHE A 85 -0.99 -26.58 -7.76
N PHE A 86 -1.55 -25.77 -6.88
CA PHE A 86 -1.96 -24.40 -7.23
C PHE A 86 -0.91 -23.38 -6.74
N CYS A 87 -0.40 -22.58 -7.68
CA CYS A 87 0.67 -21.62 -7.44
C CYS A 87 0.28 -20.26 -8.04
N LEU A 88 0.45 -19.20 -7.26
CA LEU A 88 0.09 -17.83 -7.62
C LEU A 88 1.33 -16.92 -7.72
N SER A 89 1.21 -15.89 -8.54
CA SER A 89 2.07 -14.70 -8.44
C SER A 89 1.71 -13.94 -7.16
N PHE A 90 2.68 -13.27 -6.53
CA PHE A 90 2.41 -12.41 -5.37
C PHE A 90 1.40 -11.28 -5.64
N ALA A 91 1.18 -10.94 -6.91
CA ALA A 91 0.17 -9.96 -7.33
C ALA A 91 -1.26 -10.40 -6.96
N PHE A 92 -1.55 -11.71 -7.03
CA PHE A 92 -2.86 -12.34 -6.78
C PHE A 92 -3.11 -12.72 -5.31
N VAL A 93 -2.23 -12.32 -4.39
CA VAL A 93 -2.44 -12.59 -2.97
C VAL A 93 -3.05 -11.36 -2.34
N CYS A 94 -4.23 -11.40 -1.73
CA CYS A 94 -4.85 -10.23 -1.08
C CYS A 94 -5.13 -9.07 -2.05
N ASP A 95 -5.56 -9.38 -3.27
CA ASP A 95 -5.98 -8.40 -4.28
C ASP A 95 -7.50 -8.20 -4.31
N GLY A 96 -8.25 -9.06 -3.62
CA GLY A 96 -9.70 -8.99 -3.46
C GLY A 96 -10.49 -9.96 -4.32
N GLU A 97 -9.82 -10.82 -5.10
CA GLU A 97 -10.42 -11.92 -5.85
C GLU A 97 -9.99 -13.27 -5.27
N ILE A 98 -10.83 -14.30 -5.40
CA ILE A 98 -10.48 -15.65 -4.93
C ILE A 98 -9.75 -16.37 -6.06
N ASP A 99 -8.43 -16.46 -5.95
CA ASP A 99 -7.56 -17.11 -6.93
C ASP A 99 -7.16 -18.53 -6.50
N CYS A 100 -7.03 -18.79 -5.20
CA CYS A 100 -6.89 -20.17 -4.74
C CYS A 100 -8.24 -20.89 -4.71
N PRO A 101 -8.29 -22.21 -5.01
CA PRO A 101 -9.52 -22.98 -4.91
C PRO A 101 -10.16 -23.00 -3.51
N ASP A 102 -9.37 -22.75 -2.47
CA ASP A 102 -9.79 -22.66 -1.06
C ASP A 102 -9.91 -21.21 -0.55
N GLY A 103 -9.61 -20.20 -1.38
CA GLY A 103 -9.57 -18.79 -1.01
C GLY A 103 -8.52 -18.43 0.03
N TYR A 104 -7.47 -19.24 0.18
CA TYR A 104 -6.41 -18.99 1.18
C TYR A 104 -5.64 -17.68 0.93
N ASP A 105 -5.46 -17.32 -0.33
CA ASP A 105 -4.90 -16.06 -0.82
C ASP A 105 -5.60 -14.83 -0.23
N GLU A 106 -6.90 -14.92 0.07
CA GLU A 106 -7.71 -13.85 0.67
C GLU A 106 -7.95 -14.02 2.18
N ASN A 107 -7.17 -14.88 2.85
CA ASN A 107 -7.32 -15.06 4.29
C ASN A 107 -6.99 -13.77 5.06
N PRO A 108 -7.88 -13.25 5.94
CA PRO A 108 -7.66 -11.98 6.62
C PRO A 108 -6.35 -11.91 7.42
N ARG A 109 -5.94 -13.00 8.07
CA ARG A 109 -4.69 -13.03 8.84
C ARG A 109 -3.46 -13.03 7.92
N LEU A 110 -3.54 -13.73 6.79
CA LEU A 110 -2.50 -13.70 5.76
C LEU A 110 -2.36 -12.28 5.20
N CYS A 111 -3.46 -11.63 4.86
CA CYS A 111 -3.45 -10.29 4.28
C CYS A 111 -2.96 -9.21 5.24
N VAL A 112 -3.24 -9.36 6.54
CA VAL A 112 -2.58 -8.55 7.56
C VAL A 112 -1.07 -8.76 7.51
N ALA A 113 -0.58 -10.00 7.51
CA ALA A 113 0.86 -10.27 7.46
C ALA A 113 1.54 -9.77 6.16
N LYS A 114 0.90 -9.95 4.99
CA LYS A 114 1.41 -9.47 3.69
C LYS A 114 1.50 -7.95 3.65
N ASN A 115 0.46 -7.25 4.11
CA ASN A 115 0.33 -5.81 3.91
C ASN A 115 0.98 -4.97 5.02
N ARG A 116 1.40 -5.59 6.14
CA ARG A 116 2.02 -4.87 7.26
C ARG A 116 3.54 -4.82 7.11
N PRO A 117 4.18 -3.75 7.60
CA PRO A 117 5.64 -3.73 7.70
C PRO A 117 6.13 -4.80 8.70
N ALA A 118 7.36 -5.27 8.49
CA ALA A 118 7.99 -6.23 9.40
C ALA A 118 8.07 -5.69 10.84
N VAL A 119 7.94 -6.57 11.84
CA VAL A 119 7.96 -6.20 13.27
C VAL A 119 9.23 -5.43 13.64
N ALA A 120 10.40 -5.83 13.11
CA ALA A 120 11.66 -5.14 13.38
C ALA A 120 11.66 -3.68 12.87
N LEU A 121 11.03 -3.42 11.73
CA LEU A 121 10.90 -2.06 11.19
C LEU A 121 9.97 -1.22 12.07
N LEU A 122 8.83 -1.79 12.47
CA LEU A 122 7.90 -1.12 13.39
C LEU A 122 8.55 -0.85 14.75
N GLU A 123 9.31 -1.79 15.29
CA GLU A 123 10.04 -1.63 16.56
C GLU A 123 11.05 -0.47 16.49
N GLY A 124 11.84 -0.40 15.42
CA GLY A 124 12.79 0.69 15.19
C GLY A 124 12.07 2.05 15.06
N PHE A 125 10.98 2.09 14.31
CA PHE A 125 10.15 3.28 14.14
C PHE A 125 9.56 3.77 15.48
N ILE A 126 8.94 2.86 16.26
CA ILE A 126 8.35 3.20 17.57
C ILE A 126 9.43 3.64 18.55
N THR A 127 10.61 3.04 18.51
CA THR A 127 11.75 3.44 19.34
C THR A 127 12.19 4.87 19.01
N LYS A 128 12.32 5.20 17.72
CA LYS A 128 12.69 6.54 17.26
C LYS A 128 11.66 7.61 17.63
N TYR A 129 10.38 7.31 17.50
CA TYR A 129 9.27 8.25 17.75
C TYR A 129 8.59 8.05 19.10
N ARG A 130 9.28 7.40 20.04
CA ARG A 130 8.69 6.95 21.30
C ARG A 130 8.02 8.07 22.08
N HIS A 131 8.69 9.23 22.19
CA HIS A 131 8.18 10.40 22.92
C HIS A 131 6.86 10.95 22.34
N TRP A 132 6.61 10.75 21.05
CA TRP A 132 5.39 11.22 20.40
C TRP A 132 4.28 10.15 20.46
N LEU A 133 4.62 8.90 20.19
CA LEU A 133 3.65 7.82 20.01
C LEU A 133 3.20 7.16 21.33
N VAL A 134 4.12 7.03 22.29
CA VAL A 134 3.94 6.23 23.51
C VAL A 134 4.01 7.16 24.74
N PRO A 135 3.02 7.12 25.66
CA PRO A 135 1.87 6.21 25.70
C PRO A 135 0.61 6.75 25.01
N LYS A 136 0.68 7.95 24.43
CA LYS A 136 -0.49 8.74 24.04
C LYS A 136 -1.39 8.07 23.00
N TYR A 137 -0.79 7.39 22.02
CA TYR A 137 -1.50 6.79 20.88
C TYR A 137 -1.41 5.27 20.89
N LEU A 138 -0.23 4.72 21.13
CA LEU A 138 0.02 3.27 20.98
C LEU A 138 -0.10 2.47 22.28
N GLY A 139 -0.62 3.08 23.35
CA GLY A 139 -0.69 2.44 24.65
C GLY A 139 0.63 2.40 25.40
N ASN A 140 0.67 1.67 26.50
CA ASN A 140 1.85 1.53 27.34
C ASN A 140 2.66 0.28 26.94
N GLY A 141 3.97 0.28 27.22
CA GLY A 141 4.81 -0.89 27.07
C GLY A 141 6.11 -0.67 26.28
N GLU A 142 6.76 -1.78 25.95
CA GLU A 142 7.99 -1.79 25.17
C GLU A 142 7.72 -1.71 23.66
N PRO A 143 8.60 -1.05 22.87
CA PRO A 143 8.42 -0.88 21.44
C PRO A 143 8.22 -2.20 20.69
N LYS A 144 8.93 -3.25 21.10
CA LYS A 144 8.81 -4.59 20.50
C LYS A 144 7.42 -5.20 20.69
N PHE A 145 6.85 -5.07 21.89
CA PHE A 145 5.51 -5.57 22.19
C PHE A 145 4.43 -4.79 21.44
N ILE A 146 4.58 -3.45 21.38
CA ILE A 146 3.69 -2.58 20.61
C ILE A 146 3.77 -2.91 19.11
N ALA A 147 4.98 -3.06 18.58
CA ALA A 147 5.24 -3.41 17.18
C ALA A 147 4.61 -4.74 16.80
N TYR A 148 4.78 -5.77 17.64
CA TYR A 148 4.16 -7.08 17.44
C TYR A 148 2.63 -6.96 17.34
N ASN A 149 1.98 -6.30 18.30
CA ASN A 149 0.53 -6.14 18.28
C ASN A 149 0.04 -5.29 17.08
N LEU A 150 0.77 -4.24 16.68
CA LEU A 150 0.44 -3.48 15.46
C LEU A 150 0.55 -4.31 14.18
N ALA A 151 1.45 -5.28 14.14
CA ALA A 151 1.66 -6.15 12.99
C ALA A 151 0.59 -7.25 12.88
N ILE A 152 0.10 -7.78 14.01
CA ILE A 152 -0.83 -8.93 14.00
C ILE A 152 -2.30 -8.55 14.11
N SER A 153 -2.62 -7.35 14.64
CA SER A 153 -4.01 -6.98 14.90
C SER A 153 -4.81 -6.79 13.61
N GLN A 154 -5.96 -7.46 13.54
CA GLN A 154 -6.82 -7.46 12.34
C GLN A 154 -7.60 -6.15 12.16
N ASN A 155 -7.92 -5.49 13.26
CA ASN A 155 -8.65 -4.23 13.27
C ASN A 155 -8.30 -3.42 14.52
N ILE A 156 -8.75 -2.17 14.58
CA ILE A 156 -8.43 -1.26 15.68
C ILE A 156 -8.97 -1.76 17.04
N GLU A 157 -10.08 -2.47 17.06
CA GLU A 157 -10.67 -3.03 18.30
C GLU A 157 -9.86 -4.22 18.84
N ASP A 158 -9.34 -5.06 17.96
CA ASP A 158 -8.43 -6.15 18.31
C ASP A 158 -7.14 -5.57 18.93
N TYR A 159 -6.59 -4.52 18.32
CA TYR A 159 -5.44 -3.80 18.89
C TYR A 159 -5.77 -3.19 20.26
N ARG A 160 -6.94 -2.54 20.39
CA ARG A 160 -7.42 -1.96 21.65
C ARG A 160 -7.46 -3.00 22.77
N LYS A 161 -8.02 -4.17 22.49
CA LYS A 161 -8.15 -5.27 23.46
C LYS A 161 -6.78 -5.82 23.87
N ASN A 162 -5.90 -6.09 22.89
CA ASN A 162 -4.59 -6.69 23.16
C ASN A 162 -3.67 -5.74 23.92
N MET A 163 -3.74 -4.44 23.62
CA MET A 163 -2.95 -3.40 24.30
C MET A 163 -3.63 -2.81 25.54
N GLN A 164 -4.88 -3.21 25.82
CA GLN A 164 -5.69 -2.70 26.93
C GLN A 164 -5.73 -1.16 26.95
N LEU A 165 -5.99 -0.54 25.79
CA LEU A 165 -5.99 0.92 25.70
C LEU A 165 -7.15 1.53 26.49
N THR A 166 -6.91 2.69 27.09
CA THR A 166 -7.98 3.52 27.64
C THR A 166 -8.85 4.09 26.51
N GLU A 167 -10.06 4.53 26.82
CA GLU A 167 -10.93 5.20 25.84
C GLU A 167 -10.27 6.45 25.25
N GLU A 168 -9.51 7.21 26.04
CA GLU A 168 -8.76 8.37 25.53
C GLU A 168 -7.67 7.93 24.54
N GLN A 169 -6.87 6.91 24.88
CA GLN A 169 -5.84 6.38 24.00
C GLN A 169 -6.42 5.83 22.71
N PHE A 170 -7.55 5.13 22.79
CA PHE A 170 -8.25 4.60 21.62
C PHE A 170 -8.75 5.71 20.70
N ASN A 171 -9.38 6.76 21.24
CA ASN A 171 -9.82 7.92 20.46
C ASN A 171 -8.64 8.67 19.83
N ASN A 172 -7.55 8.84 20.57
CA ASN A 172 -6.32 9.43 20.07
C ASN A 172 -5.74 8.60 18.92
N LEU A 173 -5.68 7.27 19.08
CA LEU A 173 -5.22 6.34 18.06
C LEU A 173 -6.09 6.42 16.80
N ALA A 174 -7.41 6.33 16.94
CA ALA A 174 -8.33 6.41 15.81
C ALA A 174 -8.14 7.71 15.01
N ARG A 175 -7.98 8.85 15.70
CA ARG A 175 -7.69 10.13 15.07
C ARG A 175 -6.34 10.16 14.37
N LEU A 176 -5.29 9.63 15.01
CA LEU A 176 -3.96 9.54 14.40
C LEU A 176 -4.00 8.72 13.11
N LEU A 177 -4.60 7.53 13.15
CA LEU A 177 -4.69 6.64 12.00
C LEU A 177 -5.52 7.26 10.86
N ASP A 178 -6.61 7.97 11.17
CA ASP A 178 -7.42 8.69 10.17
C ASP A 178 -6.61 9.78 9.44
N GLU A 179 -5.85 10.60 10.17
CA GLU A 179 -4.98 11.62 9.58
C GLU A 179 -3.89 10.99 8.67
N VAL A 180 -3.32 9.84 9.08
CA VAL A 180 -2.36 9.08 8.27
C VAL A 180 -3.01 8.56 6.99
N VAL A 181 -4.18 7.92 7.07
CA VAL A 181 -4.88 7.36 5.89
C VAL A 181 -5.24 8.46 4.90
N LYS A 182 -5.73 9.61 5.40
CA LYS A 182 -6.08 10.76 4.57
C LYS A 182 -4.88 11.51 3.99
N GLY A 183 -3.66 11.18 4.40
CA GLY A 183 -2.46 11.83 3.88
C GLY A 183 -2.31 13.29 4.35
N ARG A 184 -2.91 13.67 5.48
CA ARG A 184 -2.96 15.07 5.94
C ARG A 184 -1.75 15.39 6.83
N GLN A 185 -0.65 15.84 6.20
CA GLN A 185 0.58 16.22 6.92
C GLN A 185 0.33 17.24 8.03
N MET A 186 -0.44 18.30 7.75
CA MET A 186 -0.75 19.33 8.75
C MET A 186 -1.52 18.74 9.94
N GLY A 187 -2.43 17.79 9.70
CA GLY A 187 -3.17 17.09 10.77
C GLY A 187 -2.22 16.34 11.71
N LEU A 188 -1.23 15.63 11.17
CA LEU A 188 -0.22 14.93 11.98
C LEU A 188 0.68 15.88 12.76
N LEU A 189 1.07 17.03 12.16
CA LEU A 189 1.83 18.06 12.88
C LEU A 189 1.04 18.59 14.08
N MET A 190 -0.25 18.85 13.93
CA MET A 190 -1.14 19.25 15.02
C MET A 190 -1.31 18.17 16.10
N LEU A 191 -1.11 16.90 15.74
CA LEU A 191 -1.07 15.77 16.66
C LEU A 191 0.30 15.55 17.31
N GLY A 192 1.29 16.41 17.03
CA GLY A 192 2.61 16.37 17.63
C GLY A 192 3.68 15.60 16.85
N MET A 193 3.42 15.29 15.57
CA MET A 193 4.42 14.66 14.70
C MET A 193 5.69 15.53 14.63
N PRO A 194 6.90 14.96 14.82
CA PRO A 194 8.13 15.71 14.67
C PRO A 194 8.28 16.34 13.28
N LEU A 195 8.83 17.54 13.22
CA LEU A 195 9.10 18.22 11.95
C LEU A 195 9.98 17.34 11.05
N GLN A 196 9.72 17.41 9.74
CA GLN A 196 10.46 16.68 8.70
C GLN A 196 10.39 15.14 8.80
N SER A 197 9.52 14.57 9.66
CA SER A 197 9.34 13.10 9.77
C SER A 197 8.23 12.53 8.88
N TRP A 198 7.55 13.39 8.11
CA TRP A 198 6.35 13.04 7.34
C TRP A 198 6.51 11.79 6.47
N SER A 199 7.56 11.71 5.65
CA SER A 199 7.76 10.61 4.71
C SER A 199 7.85 9.25 5.42
N GLU A 200 8.67 9.19 6.47
CA GLU A 200 8.88 7.97 7.26
C GLU A 200 7.61 7.57 8.02
N VAL A 201 6.96 8.53 8.67
CA VAL A 201 5.69 8.31 9.38
C VAL A 201 4.61 7.81 8.43
N TYR A 202 4.47 8.45 7.27
CA TYR A 202 3.46 8.08 6.28
C TYR A 202 3.73 6.70 5.69
N ILE A 203 4.96 6.39 5.28
CA ILE A 203 5.32 5.10 4.69
C ILE A 203 5.12 3.95 5.70
N VAL A 204 5.54 4.15 6.96
CA VAL A 204 5.48 3.10 7.98
C VAL A 204 4.07 2.92 8.54
N LEU A 205 3.38 4.02 8.88
CA LEU A 205 2.07 3.93 9.54
C LEU A 205 0.89 3.78 8.59
N ARG A 206 0.97 4.22 7.33
CA ARG A 206 -0.18 4.11 6.41
C ARG A 206 -0.68 2.69 6.17
N PRO A 207 0.16 1.69 5.84
CA PRO A 207 -0.33 0.31 5.68
C PRO A 207 -0.99 -0.21 6.97
N VAL A 208 -0.41 0.13 8.12
CA VAL A 208 -0.95 -0.21 9.45
C VAL A 208 -2.32 0.45 9.67
N ALA A 209 -2.42 1.74 9.40
CA ALA A 209 -3.63 2.54 9.59
C ALA A 209 -4.76 2.08 8.68
N LYS A 210 -4.47 1.85 7.40
CA LYS A 210 -5.43 1.28 6.45
C LYS A 210 -5.97 -0.06 6.96
N GLY A 211 -5.08 -0.99 7.33
CA GLY A 211 -5.51 -2.30 7.81
C GLY A 211 -6.34 -2.23 9.10
N LEU A 212 -5.99 -1.37 10.06
CA LEU A 212 -6.74 -1.27 11.32
C LEU A 212 -8.12 -0.62 11.15
N LEU A 213 -8.26 0.35 10.24
CA LEU A 213 -9.50 1.10 10.03
C LEU A 213 -10.43 0.47 8.99
N TYR A 214 -9.90 -0.24 7.98
CA TYR A 214 -10.68 -0.82 6.89
C TYR A 214 -11.78 -1.77 7.40
N SER A 215 -11.42 -2.70 8.30
CA SER A 215 -12.33 -3.69 8.90
C SER A 215 -13.44 -3.09 9.76
N SER A 216 -13.30 -1.85 10.24
CA SER A 216 -14.34 -1.17 11.04
C SER A 216 -15.46 -0.61 10.16
N SER A 217 -15.22 -0.38 8.87
CA SER A 217 -16.18 0.23 7.94
C SER A 217 -17.16 -0.77 7.31
N HIS A 218 -16.79 -2.05 7.19
CA HIS A 218 -17.60 -3.09 6.54
C HIS A 218 -18.55 -3.85 7.48
N ASN A 219 -18.58 -3.51 8.77
CA ASN A 219 -19.53 -4.07 9.75
C ASN A 219 -20.74 -3.13 10.01
N GLN A 220 -20.98 -2.13 9.16
CA GLN A 220 -22.07 -1.16 9.30
C GLN A 220 -23.02 -1.09 8.08
N SER A 221 -23.04 -2.13 7.24
CA SER A 221 -23.94 -2.24 6.09
C SER A 221 -24.78 -3.51 6.15
#